data_AF-A0A9P0FLU1-F1
#
_entry.id   AF-A0A9P0FLU1-F1
#
_cell.length_a   1.000
_cell.length_b   1.000
_cell.length_c   1.000
_cell.angle_alpha   90.00
_cell.angle_beta   90.00
_cell.angle_gamma   90.00
#
_symmetry.space_group_name_H-M   'P 1'
#
loop_
_entity.id
_entity.type
_entity.pdbx_description
1 polymer ?
#
loop_
_entity_poly.entity_id
_entity_poly.type
_entity_poly.pdbx_seq_one_letter_code
_entity_poly.pdbx_strand_id
1 'polypeptide(L)'
;MGHYENIGYSKNTIYLCPTDKKHICSWEGLSDDILQHFVDEHENLLFHENEIDVYLREESENRLLFWNEEIFLVQSKIVETNLLVYLRYLGPFHLAKCINYRLQAKTKTGACISNIKSLDGAFHISVENIKVDILTLKFTILLPAKEESSLVEISTENIIETVKPTKILKEIQEEIEDSDTILDDIFPDRRLKSFIHRTHSVPVEYRKNCNVKRNYSLNLSKHNDTPICSNCKGRLLPPAYLCQDKHSVCSECHKENRCNLCGKEFTHDRNYLLEEKCRNYTYPCKYALKGCNETLTYKNILYHETNCAQCDYSCCLPGCTDTGQLFKIKEHFKIMHGSIKLHEVHIIPFPRKSCMFLVHEKGVFYCESTDDENFVKWKVQFCGPKERKYSISLKFLDKTKTEKILKKIDNKYLLQLSYDEIKKMKLKNKSPTLNIGYVY
;
A
#
# COMPACT_ATOMS: atom_id res chain seq x y z
N MET A 1 11.52 -23.23 15.26
CA MET A 1 12.52 -23.03 14.19
C MET A 1 12.01 -23.78 12.97
N GLY A 2 11.49 -23.04 12.01
CA GLY A 2 11.08 -23.55 10.70
C GLY A 2 11.29 -22.40 9.73
N HIS A 3 12.41 -22.44 9.02
CA HIS A 3 12.76 -21.47 7.99
C HIS A 3 11.85 -21.72 6.78
N TYR A 4 10.96 -20.78 6.49
CA TYR A 4 10.24 -20.76 5.21
C TYR A 4 11.16 -20.11 4.17
N GLU A 5 11.68 -20.95 3.26
CA GLU A 5 12.38 -20.50 2.08
C GLU A 5 11.38 -19.85 1.11
N ASN A 6 11.63 -18.58 0.82
CA ASN A 6 10.86 -17.75 -0.09
C ASN A 6 11.11 -18.22 -1.53
N ILE A 7 10.14 -18.92 -2.12
CA ILE A 7 10.09 -19.11 -3.58
C ILE A 7 9.83 -17.72 -4.21
N GLY A 8 10.77 -17.29 -5.06
CA GLY A 8 10.87 -15.93 -5.57
C GLY A 8 9.72 -15.52 -6.47
N TYR A 9 8.70 -14.88 -5.91
CA TYR A 9 7.82 -13.99 -6.64
C TYR A 9 8.55 -12.67 -6.95
N SER A 10 8.22 -12.00 -8.06
CA SER A 10 8.85 -10.73 -8.42
C SER A 10 8.54 -9.65 -7.36
N LYS A 11 9.42 -9.55 -6.36
CA LYS A 11 9.31 -8.78 -5.10
C LYS A 11 9.18 -7.25 -5.22
N ASN A 12 8.81 -6.71 -6.38
CA ASN A 12 9.01 -5.28 -6.65
C ASN A 12 7.79 -4.49 -7.15
N THR A 13 6.61 -5.11 -7.31
CA THR A 13 5.41 -4.40 -7.74
C THR A 13 4.70 -3.76 -6.55
N ILE A 14 4.64 -2.42 -6.53
CA ILE A 14 3.88 -1.65 -5.54
C ILE A 14 2.46 -1.49 -6.09
N TYR A 15 1.49 -1.95 -5.32
CA TYR A 15 0.06 -1.80 -5.55
C TYR A 15 -0.44 -0.52 -4.89
N LEU A 16 -1.40 0.14 -5.54
CA LEU A 16 -2.23 1.13 -4.87
C LEU A 16 -3.39 0.44 -4.17
N CYS A 17 -3.97 1.14 -3.21
CA CYS A 17 -5.28 0.79 -2.70
C CYS A 17 -6.28 0.68 -3.87
N PRO A 18 -6.94 -0.48 -4.07
CA PRO A 18 -7.89 -0.71 -5.13
C PRO A 18 -9.30 -0.22 -4.76
N THR A 19 -9.50 0.45 -3.61
CA THR A 19 -10.81 1.04 -3.28
C THR A 19 -11.21 2.12 -4.28
N ASP A 20 -12.51 2.33 -4.41
CA ASP A 20 -13.04 3.38 -5.27
C ASP A 20 -12.63 4.77 -4.74
N LYS A 21 -12.57 5.75 -5.66
CA LYS A 21 -12.16 7.13 -5.35
C LYS A 21 -12.97 7.77 -4.21
N LYS A 22 -14.17 7.26 -3.92
CA LYS A 22 -15.05 7.70 -2.82
C LYS A 22 -14.47 7.44 -1.42
N HIS A 23 -13.56 6.47 -1.28
CA HIS A 23 -12.99 6.07 0.01
C HIS A 23 -11.69 6.81 0.40
N ILE A 24 -11.22 7.77 -0.43
CA ILE A 24 -10.03 8.61 -0.23
C ILE A 24 -8.91 7.87 0.54
N CYS A 25 -8.25 6.94 -0.14
CA CYS A 25 -7.14 6.19 0.43
C CYS A 25 -5.82 6.52 -0.28
N SER A 26 -4.78 6.77 0.52
CA SER A 26 -3.41 7.08 0.04
C SER A 26 -2.44 5.93 0.23
N TRP A 27 -2.93 4.72 0.53
CA TRP A 27 -2.09 3.55 0.72
C TRP A 27 -1.45 3.07 -0.59
N GLU A 28 -0.15 2.77 -0.50
CA GLU A 28 0.62 2.08 -1.52
C GLU A 28 1.57 1.09 -0.81
N GLY A 29 1.64 -0.14 -1.31
CA GLY A 29 2.37 -1.22 -0.64
C GLY A 29 2.60 -2.42 -1.55
N LEU A 30 3.20 -3.49 -1.03
CA LEU A 30 3.34 -4.73 -1.81
C LEU A 30 2.00 -5.49 -1.88
N SER A 31 1.90 -6.46 -2.79
CA SER A 31 0.75 -7.37 -2.85
C SER A 31 0.50 -8.04 -1.50
N ASP A 32 1.57 -8.37 -0.80
CA ASP A 32 1.55 -9.13 0.45
C ASP A 32 0.98 -8.28 1.60
N ASP A 33 1.09 -6.96 1.50
CA ASP A 33 0.65 -6.00 2.50
C ASP A 33 -0.82 -5.56 2.29
N ILE A 34 -1.43 -5.89 1.15
CA ILE A 34 -2.77 -5.40 0.78
C ILE A 34 -3.85 -5.90 1.72
N LEU A 35 -3.73 -7.15 2.20
CA LEU A 35 -4.69 -7.74 3.11
C LEU A 35 -4.68 -7.00 4.45
N GLN A 36 -3.48 -6.77 5.01
CA GLN A 36 -3.34 -6.06 6.28
C GLN A 36 -3.84 -4.62 6.17
N HIS A 37 -3.57 -3.95 5.05
CA HIS A 37 -4.11 -2.62 4.79
C HIS A 37 -5.64 -2.58 4.79
N PHE A 38 -6.30 -3.56 4.15
CA PHE A 38 -7.76 -3.63 4.17
C PHE A 38 -8.31 -3.90 5.57
N VAL A 39 -7.65 -4.74 6.36
CA VAL A 39 -8.02 -4.94 7.78
C VAL A 39 -7.91 -3.63 8.56
N ASP A 40 -6.88 -2.83 8.33
CA ASP A 40 -6.60 -1.62 9.11
C ASP A 40 -7.46 -0.41 8.69
N GLU A 41 -7.70 -0.24 7.39
CA GLU A 41 -8.29 0.99 6.83
C GLU A 41 -9.64 0.77 6.12
N HIS A 42 -9.97 -0.45 5.70
CA HIS A 42 -11.13 -0.76 4.85
C HIS A 42 -11.83 -2.09 5.21
N GLU A 43 -11.96 -2.39 6.51
CA GLU A 43 -12.47 -3.68 7.00
C GLU A 43 -13.86 -4.01 6.43
N ASN A 44 -14.68 -2.98 6.23
CA ASN A 44 -16.03 -3.08 5.64
C ASN A 44 -16.05 -3.48 4.15
N LEU A 45 -14.91 -3.49 3.46
CA LEU A 45 -14.76 -3.89 2.06
C LEU A 45 -14.04 -5.25 1.92
N LEU A 46 -13.68 -5.88 3.03
CA LEU A 46 -12.99 -7.17 3.08
C LEU A 46 -13.98 -8.31 3.40
N PHE A 47 -13.94 -9.36 2.59
CA PHE A 47 -14.80 -10.54 2.73
C PHE A 47 -13.94 -11.80 2.88
N HIS A 48 -14.26 -12.60 3.88
CA HIS A 48 -13.59 -13.89 4.16
C HIS A 48 -14.38 -15.10 3.66
N GLU A 49 -15.62 -14.87 3.20
CA GLU A 49 -16.51 -15.87 2.65
C GLU A 49 -16.67 -15.66 1.15
N ASN A 50 -17.00 -16.72 0.41
CA ASN A 50 -17.22 -16.64 -1.03
C ASN A 50 -18.57 -16.03 -1.43
N GLU A 51 -19.25 -15.35 -0.50
CA GLU A 51 -20.51 -14.64 -0.69
C GLU A 51 -20.33 -13.14 -0.40
N ILE A 52 -20.81 -12.29 -1.32
CA ILE A 52 -20.65 -10.83 -1.25
C ILE A 52 -21.99 -10.16 -1.53
N ASP A 53 -22.40 -9.27 -0.63
CA ASP A 53 -23.57 -8.42 -0.84
C ASP A 53 -23.20 -7.17 -1.66
N VAL A 54 -23.92 -6.97 -2.76
CA VAL A 54 -23.79 -5.83 -3.66
C VAL A 54 -25.05 -4.99 -3.59
N TYR A 55 -24.88 -3.72 -3.24
CA TYR A 55 -25.94 -2.72 -3.18
C TYR A 55 -26.16 -2.12 -4.57
N LEU A 56 -27.36 -2.28 -5.13
CA LEU A 56 -27.70 -1.77 -6.46
C LEU A 56 -27.85 -0.24 -6.53
N ARG A 57 -27.73 0.45 -5.39
CA ARG A 57 -27.73 1.91 -5.31
C ARG A 57 -26.35 2.52 -5.54
N GLU A 58 -25.29 1.71 -5.43
CA GLU A 58 -23.91 2.16 -5.63
C GLU A 58 -23.52 2.01 -7.11
N GLU A 59 -23.08 3.11 -7.75
CA GLU A 59 -22.69 3.09 -9.17
C GLU A 59 -21.47 2.17 -9.41
N SER A 60 -20.55 2.14 -8.46
CA SER A 60 -19.44 1.18 -8.42
C SER A 60 -18.97 0.90 -7.00
N GLU A 61 -18.35 -0.27 -6.82
CA GLU A 61 -17.61 -0.60 -5.62
C GLU A 61 -16.55 -1.66 -5.92
N ASN A 62 -15.35 -1.47 -5.38
CA ASN A 62 -14.31 -2.48 -5.34
C ASN A 62 -14.23 -3.09 -3.93
N ARG A 63 -14.21 -4.42 -3.87
CA ARG A 63 -14.16 -5.21 -2.63
C ARG A 63 -13.04 -6.24 -2.72
N LEU A 64 -12.45 -6.57 -1.57
CA LEU A 64 -11.42 -7.60 -1.48
C LEU A 64 -12.05 -8.90 -0.95
N LEU A 65 -11.81 -10.00 -1.64
CA LEU A 65 -12.24 -11.34 -1.25
C LEU A 65 -10.98 -12.15 -0.89
N PHE A 66 -10.87 -12.55 0.37
CA PHE A 66 -9.85 -13.46 0.85
C PHE A 66 -10.44 -14.85 1.01
N TRP A 67 -10.01 -15.81 0.18
CA TRP A 67 -10.57 -17.15 0.15
C TRP A 67 -9.48 -18.18 -0.14
N ASN A 68 -9.43 -19.27 0.64
CA ASN A 68 -8.41 -20.33 0.51
C ASN A 68 -6.96 -19.80 0.46
N GLU A 69 -6.62 -18.86 1.35
CA GLU A 69 -5.30 -18.20 1.42
C GLU A 69 -4.95 -17.31 0.21
N GLU A 70 -5.89 -17.12 -0.71
CA GLU A 70 -5.71 -16.35 -1.93
C GLU A 70 -6.53 -15.07 -1.91
N ILE A 71 -6.04 -14.03 -2.60
CA ILE A 71 -6.67 -12.70 -2.63
C ILE A 71 -7.28 -12.45 -4.01
N PHE A 72 -8.54 -12.04 -4.02
CA PHE A 72 -9.28 -11.65 -5.21
C PHE A 72 -9.84 -10.23 -5.07
N LEU A 73 -9.79 -9.47 -6.15
CA LEU A 73 -10.44 -8.17 -6.27
C LEU A 73 -11.76 -8.34 -7.01
N VAL A 74 -12.85 -7.98 -6.35
CA VAL A 74 -14.21 -7.99 -6.89
C VAL A 74 -14.57 -6.56 -7.26
N GLN A 75 -14.82 -6.29 -8.52
CA GLN A 75 -15.24 -4.97 -8.99
C GLN A 75 -16.67 -5.04 -9.50
N SER A 76 -17.56 -4.30 -8.85
CA SER A 76 -18.95 -4.17 -9.27
C SER A 76 -19.17 -2.78 -9.86
N LYS A 77 -19.84 -2.69 -11.00
CA LYS A 77 -20.21 -1.42 -11.63
C LYS A 77 -21.56 -1.53 -12.34
N ILE A 78 -22.43 -0.56 -12.14
CA ILE A 78 -23.71 -0.47 -12.85
C ILE A 78 -23.53 0.39 -14.09
N VAL A 79 -23.93 -0.14 -15.24
CA VAL A 79 -23.96 0.57 -16.52
C VAL A 79 -25.35 0.41 -17.10
N GLU A 80 -26.09 1.51 -17.19
CA GLU A 80 -27.50 1.52 -17.61
C GLU A 80 -28.35 0.59 -16.73
N THR A 81 -28.76 -0.57 -17.25
CA THR A 81 -29.58 -1.58 -16.55
C THR A 81 -28.83 -2.89 -16.28
N ASN A 82 -27.49 -2.89 -16.42
CA ASN A 82 -26.66 -4.07 -16.20
C ASN A 82 -25.65 -3.83 -15.07
N LEU A 83 -25.62 -4.77 -14.13
CA LEU A 83 -24.56 -4.89 -13.14
C LEU A 83 -23.42 -5.71 -13.75
N LEU A 84 -22.27 -5.07 -13.90
CA LEU A 84 -21.02 -5.68 -14.33
C LEU A 84 -20.21 -6.11 -13.11
N VAL A 85 -19.81 -7.38 -13.07
CA VAL A 85 -19.00 -7.94 -11.99
C VAL A 85 -17.73 -8.55 -12.55
N TYR A 86 -16.59 -8.04 -12.10
CA TYR A 86 -15.26 -8.56 -12.41
C TYR A 86 -14.69 -9.25 -11.19
N LEU A 87 -14.05 -10.40 -11.38
CA LEU A 87 -13.22 -11.04 -10.37
C LEU A 87 -11.80 -11.13 -10.90
N ARG A 88 -10.86 -10.56 -10.17
CA ARG A 88 -9.45 -10.55 -10.54
C ARG A 88 -8.61 -11.18 -9.45
N TYR A 89 -7.81 -12.16 -9.81
CA TYR A 89 -6.84 -12.74 -8.90
C TYR A 89 -5.65 -11.78 -8.67
N LEU A 90 -5.30 -11.55 -7.41
CA LEU A 90 -4.20 -10.70 -6.97
C LEU A 90 -3.00 -11.54 -6.49
N GLY A 91 -2.60 -12.52 -7.31
CA GLY A 91 -1.43 -13.35 -7.05
C GLY A 91 -0.63 -13.65 -8.32
N PRO A 92 0.19 -14.72 -8.31
CA PRO A 92 1.11 -15.04 -9.39
C PRO A 92 0.40 -15.24 -10.74
N PHE A 93 0.99 -14.66 -11.79
CA PHE A 93 0.47 -14.70 -13.16
C PHE A 93 0.17 -16.12 -13.67
N HIS A 94 1.03 -17.08 -13.34
CA HIS A 94 0.89 -18.46 -13.81
C HIS A 94 -0.30 -19.17 -13.16
N LEU A 95 -0.58 -18.93 -11.88
CA LEU A 95 -1.76 -19.46 -11.19
C LEU A 95 -3.05 -18.81 -11.70
N ALA A 96 -3.02 -17.51 -12.00
CA ALA A 96 -4.16 -16.75 -12.53
C ALA A 96 -4.81 -17.43 -13.75
N LYS A 97 -3.99 -17.98 -14.66
CA LYS A 97 -4.47 -18.65 -15.88
C LYS A 97 -5.22 -19.96 -15.62
N CYS A 98 -4.97 -20.60 -14.49
CA CYS A 98 -5.52 -21.90 -14.12
C CYS A 98 -6.74 -21.79 -13.20
N ILE A 99 -7.04 -20.59 -12.68
CA ILE A 99 -8.19 -20.35 -11.82
C ILE A 99 -9.45 -20.19 -12.66
N ASN A 100 -10.43 -21.06 -12.41
CA ASN A 100 -11.77 -20.96 -12.98
C ASN A 100 -12.76 -20.58 -11.89
N TYR A 101 -13.78 -19.77 -12.21
CA TYR A 101 -14.81 -19.44 -11.24
C TYR A 101 -16.19 -19.32 -11.86
N ARG A 102 -17.23 -19.59 -11.06
CA ARG A 102 -18.63 -19.37 -11.41
C ARG A 102 -19.25 -18.35 -10.48
N LEU A 103 -20.15 -17.53 -11.03
CA LEU A 103 -20.93 -16.55 -10.28
C LEU A 103 -22.39 -16.99 -10.23
N GLN A 104 -22.95 -17.05 -9.03
CA GLN A 104 -24.39 -17.15 -8.81
C GLN A 104 -24.86 -15.86 -8.14
N ALA A 105 -25.96 -15.29 -8.62
CA ALA A 105 -26.56 -14.11 -8.00
C ALA A 105 -27.94 -14.47 -7.43
N LYS A 106 -28.18 -14.09 -6.19
CA LYS A 106 -29.43 -14.32 -5.47
C LYS A 106 -29.95 -13.04 -4.86
N THR A 107 -31.27 -12.89 -4.81
CA THR A 107 -31.90 -11.85 -3.98
C THR A 107 -31.90 -12.29 -2.51
N LYS A 108 -32.08 -11.35 -1.57
CA LYS A 108 -32.29 -11.68 -0.14
C LYS A 108 -33.48 -12.60 0.13
N THR A 109 -34.44 -12.67 -0.81
CA THR A 109 -35.58 -13.60 -0.77
C THR A 109 -35.25 -15.01 -1.27
N GLY A 110 -34.00 -15.26 -1.69
CA GLY A 110 -33.51 -16.56 -2.15
C GLY A 110 -33.73 -16.85 -3.63
N ALA A 111 -34.34 -15.94 -4.39
CA ALA A 111 -34.58 -16.12 -5.82
C ALA A 111 -33.25 -16.04 -6.59
N CYS A 112 -32.94 -17.09 -7.35
CA CYS A 112 -31.74 -17.15 -8.19
C CYS A 112 -31.95 -16.37 -9.49
N ILE A 113 -30.97 -15.57 -9.88
CA ILE A 113 -30.98 -14.85 -11.16
C ILE A 113 -30.33 -15.74 -12.21
N SER A 114 -31.11 -16.15 -13.21
CA SER A 114 -30.66 -17.05 -14.29
C SER A 114 -30.02 -16.31 -15.46
N ASN A 115 -30.31 -15.02 -15.64
CA ASN A 115 -29.84 -14.22 -16.77
C ASN A 115 -28.47 -13.57 -16.48
N ILE A 116 -27.46 -14.40 -16.21
CA ILE A 116 -26.07 -13.94 -16.08
C ILE A 116 -25.35 -14.28 -17.37
N LYS A 117 -24.85 -13.25 -18.07
CA LYS A 117 -24.02 -13.42 -19.28
C LYS A 117 -22.57 -13.16 -18.94
N SER A 118 -21.64 -13.94 -19.46
CA SER A 118 -20.21 -13.60 -19.38
C SER A 118 -19.77 -13.01 -20.72
N LEU A 119 -19.27 -11.78 -20.70
CA LEU A 119 -18.79 -11.07 -21.89
C LEU A 119 -17.62 -10.16 -21.48
N ASP A 120 -16.55 -10.17 -22.27
CA ASP A 120 -15.36 -9.32 -22.08
C ASP A 120 -14.69 -9.44 -20.69
N GLY A 121 -14.73 -10.64 -20.10
CA GLY A 121 -14.13 -10.91 -18.78
C GLY A 121 -14.94 -10.38 -17.59
N ALA A 122 -16.19 -9.97 -17.82
CA ALA A 122 -17.14 -9.56 -16.79
C ALA A 122 -18.37 -10.47 -16.79
N PHE A 123 -19.03 -10.59 -15.64
CA PHE A 123 -20.41 -11.09 -15.56
C PHE A 123 -21.38 -9.92 -15.66
N HIS A 124 -22.29 -9.99 -16.62
CA HIS A 124 -23.35 -9.04 -16.87
C HIS A 124 -24.64 -9.61 -16.28
N ILE A 125 -25.19 -8.92 -15.29
CA ILE A 125 -26.43 -9.28 -14.62
C ILE A 125 -27.45 -8.19 -14.95
N SER A 126 -28.51 -8.53 -15.66
CA SER A 126 -29.59 -7.55 -15.93
C SER A 126 -30.36 -7.26 -14.65
N VAL A 127 -30.40 -5.99 -14.24
CA VAL A 127 -31.07 -5.52 -13.02
C VAL A 127 -32.41 -4.83 -13.29
N GLU A 128 -32.82 -4.70 -14.55
CA GLU A 128 -34.00 -3.94 -15.01
C GLU A 128 -35.32 -4.38 -14.34
N ASN A 129 -35.46 -5.66 -14.00
CA ASN A 129 -36.67 -6.24 -13.40
C ASN A 129 -36.50 -6.62 -11.93
N ILE A 130 -35.39 -6.20 -11.30
CA ILE A 130 -35.03 -6.57 -9.93
C ILE A 130 -35.51 -5.48 -8.97
N LYS A 131 -36.62 -5.72 -8.26
CA LYS A 131 -37.21 -4.79 -7.27
C LYS A 131 -36.56 -4.87 -5.88
N VAL A 132 -35.27 -5.21 -5.80
CA VAL A 132 -34.55 -5.31 -4.52
C VAL A 132 -33.31 -4.43 -4.54
N ASP A 133 -32.94 -3.89 -3.37
CA ASP A 133 -31.79 -3.00 -3.24
C ASP A 133 -30.44 -3.73 -3.13
N ILE A 134 -30.46 -5.04 -2.83
CA ILE A 134 -29.26 -5.83 -2.53
C ILE A 134 -29.31 -7.18 -3.26
N LEU A 135 -28.20 -7.53 -3.89
CA LEU A 135 -27.94 -8.84 -4.48
C LEU A 135 -26.77 -9.52 -3.77
N THR A 136 -26.95 -10.77 -3.39
CA THR A 136 -25.88 -11.61 -2.86
C THR A 136 -25.25 -12.39 -4.01
N LEU A 137 -23.95 -12.19 -4.19
CA LEU A 137 -23.12 -12.81 -5.20
C LEU A 137 -22.30 -13.94 -4.57
N LYS A 138 -22.51 -15.17 -5.03
CA LYS A 138 -21.74 -16.35 -4.60
C LYS A 138 -20.75 -16.75 -5.68
N PHE A 139 -19.47 -16.80 -5.31
CA PHE A 139 -18.38 -17.22 -6.16
C PHE A 139 -18.01 -18.67 -5.87
N THR A 140 -18.05 -19.54 -6.87
CA THR A 140 -17.47 -20.89 -6.78
C THR A 140 -16.14 -20.87 -7.51
N ILE A 141 -15.04 -20.75 -6.76
CA ILE A 141 -13.68 -20.62 -7.29
C ILE A 141 -12.98 -21.99 -7.22
N LEU A 142 -12.42 -22.43 -8.34
CA LEU A 142 -11.65 -23.66 -8.48
C LEU A 142 -10.17 -23.29 -8.62
N LEU A 143 -9.37 -23.64 -7.61
CA LEU A 143 -7.92 -23.46 -7.60
C LEU A 143 -7.21 -24.69 -8.19
N PRO A 144 -6.06 -24.53 -8.86
CA PRO A 144 -5.23 -25.66 -9.28
C PRO A 144 -4.71 -26.45 -8.06
N ALA A 145 -4.57 -27.77 -8.20
CA ALA A 145 -4.02 -28.62 -7.13
C ALA A 145 -2.56 -28.21 -6.83
N LYS A 146 -2.22 -28.03 -5.55
CA LYS A 146 -0.84 -27.83 -5.11
C LYS A 146 -0.13 -29.19 -5.21
N GLU A 147 0.85 -29.36 -6.10
CA GLU A 147 1.71 -30.54 -6.09
C GLU A 147 2.54 -30.54 -4.81
N GLU A 148 2.40 -31.58 -3.98
CA GLU A 148 3.26 -31.79 -2.82
C GLU A 148 4.67 -32.19 -3.30
N SER A 149 5.62 -31.27 -3.16
CA SER A 149 7.04 -31.54 -3.47
C SER A 149 7.60 -32.56 -2.47
N SER A 150 7.71 -33.82 -2.89
CA SER A 150 8.56 -34.80 -2.21
C SER A 150 10.02 -34.57 -2.60
N LEU A 151 10.87 -34.43 -1.59
CA LEU A 151 12.31 -34.22 -1.70
C LEU A 151 12.98 -35.42 -2.40
N VAL A 152 13.68 -35.17 -3.50
CA VAL A 152 14.73 -36.08 -3.98
C VAL A 152 16.00 -35.25 -4.19
N GLU A 153 16.96 -35.44 -3.29
CA GLU A 153 18.35 -35.00 -3.46
C GLU A 153 18.96 -35.76 -4.65
N ILE A 154 19.43 -35.05 -5.67
CA ILE A 154 20.40 -35.62 -6.61
C ILE A 154 21.56 -34.63 -6.74
N SER A 155 22.73 -35.14 -6.38
CA SER A 155 24.04 -34.53 -6.37
C SER A 155 24.48 -33.98 -7.73
N THR A 156 25.27 -32.90 -7.66
CA THR A 156 26.09 -32.35 -8.74
C THR A 156 27.04 -33.40 -9.31
N GLU A 157 26.93 -33.70 -10.60
CA GLU A 157 28.05 -33.96 -11.52
C GLU A 157 27.52 -34.16 -12.97
N ASN A 158 28.01 -33.33 -13.90
CA ASN A 158 28.01 -33.49 -15.37
C ASN A 158 26.64 -33.71 -16.05
N ILE A 159 26.16 -32.81 -16.91
CA ILE A 159 26.39 -32.89 -18.37
C ILE A 159 26.12 -31.51 -18.99
N ILE A 160 27.14 -30.96 -19.65
CA ILE A 160 26.97 -30.02 -20.75
C ILE A 160 26.64 -30.88 -21.97
N GLU A 161 25.43 -30.78 -22.54
CA GLU A 161 25.21 -30.93 -24.00
C GLU A 161 23.76 -30.59 -24.42
N THR A 162 23.67 -29.56 -25.26
CA THR A 162 22.68 -29.26 -26.30
C THR A 162 21.40 -30.11 -26.41
N VAL A 163 20.23 -29.53 -26.06
CA VAL A 163 18.94 -29.93 -26.66
C VAL A 163 18.14 -28.68 -27.04
N LYS A 164 17.73 -28.61 -28.32
CA LYS A 164 16.96 -27.50 -28.92
C LYS A 164 15.51 -27.45 -28.40
N PRO A 165 14.90 -26.25 -28.25
CA PRO A 165 13.61 -26.02 -27.57
C PRO A 165 12.36 -26.40 -28.40
N THR A 166 12.42 -27.45 -29.22
CA THR A 166 11.35 -27.78 -30.20
C THR A 166 10.64 -29.11 -29.96
N LYS A 167 11.06 -29.94 -28.99
CA LYS A 167 10.36 -31.21 -28.66
C LYS A 167 9.32 -31.07 -27.55
N ILE A 168 9.59 -30.27 -26.52
CA ILE A 168 8.70 -30.08 -25.35
C ILE A 168 7.34 -29.48 -25.76
N LEU A 169 7.29 -28.64 -26.79
CA LEU A 169 6.04 -28.02 -27.26
C LEU A 169 5.07 -29.00 -27.94
N LYS A 170 5.54 -30.15 -28.44
CA LYS A 170 4.67 -31.15 -29.08
C LYS A 170 4.07 -32.12 -28.07
N GLU A 171 4.84 -32.52 -27.06
CA GLU A 171 4.35 -33.38 -25.97
C GLU A 171 3.26 -32.65 -25.13
N ILE A 172 3.40 -31.33 -24.91
CA ILE A 172 2.36 -30.52 -24.25
C ILE A 172 1.08 -30.40 -25.10
N GLN A 173 1.16 -30.46 -26.44
CA GLN A 173 -0.02 -30.37 -27.30
C GLN A 173 -0.85 -31.66 -27.31
N GLU A 174 -0.20 -32.82 -27.19
CA GLU A 174 -0.89 -34.12 -27.15
C GLU A 174 -1.59 -34.35 -25.79
N GLU A 175 -1.02 -33.89 -24.67
CA GLU A 175 -1.70 -33.94 -23.36
C GLU A 175 -2.90 -32.98 -23.23
N ILE A 176 -2.98 -31.94 -24.07
CA ILE A 176 -4.12 -30.99 -24.08
C ILE A 176 -5.35 -31.63 -24.73
N GLU A 177 -5.19 -32.43 -25.79
CA GLU A 177 -6.31 -33.06 -26.51
C GLU A 177 -6.97 -34.19 -25.69
N ASP A 178 -6.22 -34.89 -24.84
CA ASP A 178 -6.75 -35.92 -23.93
C ASP A 178 -7.47 -35.35 -22.69
N SER A 179 -7.30 -34.05 -22.38
CA SER A 179 -8.01 -33.40 -21.26
C SER A 179 -9.42 -32.92 -21.63
N ASP A 180 -9.66 -32.61 -22.91
CA ASP A 180 -10.96 -32.16 -23.42
C ASP A 180 -11.95 -33.33 -23.54
N THR A 181 -11.48 -34.56 -23.75
CA THR A 181 -12.31 -35.78 -23.79
C THR A 181 -12.79 -36.23 -22.41
N ILE A 182 -12.03 -35.98 -21.34
CA ILE A 182 -12.44 -36.27 -19.95
C ILE A 182 -13.54 -35.31 -19.47
N LEU A 183 -13.61 -34.09 -20.02
CA LEU A 183 -14.61 -33.08 -19.66
C LEU A 183 -16.03 -33.38 -20.22
N ASP A 184 -16.13 -34.12 -21.32
CA ASP A 184 -17.40 -34.50 -21.95
C ASP A 184 -18.12 -35.66 -21.21
N ASP A 185 -17.39 -36.51 -20.49
CA ASP A 185 -17.96 -37.65 -19.75
C ASP A 185 -18.56 -37.25 -18.37
N ILE A 186 -18.19 -36.08 -17.84
CA ILE A 186 -18.66 -35.62 -16.51
C ILE A 186 -19.99 -34.83 -16.62
N PHE A 187 -20.35 -34.28 -17.79
CA PHE A 187 -21.54 -33.44 -17.98
C PHE A 187 -22.33 -33.79 -19.27
N PRO A 188 -23.37 -34.65 -19.20
CA PRO A 188 -24.01 -35.18 -20.41
C PRO A 188 -25.07 -34.27 -21.07
N ASP A 189 -25.40 -33.09 -20.52
CA ASP A 189 -26.51 -32.28 -21.05
C ASP A 189 -26.06 -31.21 -22.08
N ARG A 190 -26.15 -31.59 -23.36
CA ARG A 190 -25.70 -30.81 -24.54
C ARG A 190 -26.50 -29.53 -24.86
N ARG A 191 -27.37 -29.03 -23.97
CA ARG A 191 -28.23 -27.85 -24.27
C ARG A 191 -27.77 -26.51 -23.69
N LEU A 192 -26.73 -26.46 -22.86
CA LEU A 192 -26.25 -25.23 -22.22
C LEU A 192 -24.74 -25.07 -22.44
N LYS A 193 -24.34 -24.48 -23.57
CA LYS A 193 -22.94 -24.17 -23.88
C LYS A 193 -22.39 -23.16 -22.86
N SER A 194 -21.58 -23.68 -21.95
CA SER A 194 -20.94 -23.05 -20.81
C SER A 194 -19.62 -22.39 -21.24
N PHE A 195 -19.45 -21.11 -20.92
CA PHE A 195 -18.27 -20.34 -21.29
C PHE A 195 -17.25 -20.31 -20.14
N ILE A 196 -16.11 -20.95 -20.38
CA ILE A 196 -14.90 -20.96 -19.54
C ILE A 196 -14.15 -19.63 -19.78
N HIS A 197 -13.87 -18.83 -18.74
CA HIS A 197 -13.04 -17.63 -18.85
C HIS A 197 -11.76 -17.73 -18.01
N ARG A 198 -10.61 -17.52 -18.66
CA ARG A 198 -9.27 -17.40 -18.06
C ARG A 198 -9.07 -15.99 -17.51
N THR A 199 -8.50 -15.85 -16.31
CA THR A 199 -8.22 -14.51 -15.77
C THR A 199 -7.07 -13.84 -16.52
N HIS A 200 -7.28 -12.59 -16.96
CA HIS A 200 -6.25 -11.77 -17.59
C HIS A 200 -5.45 -11.04 -16.51
N SER A 201 -4.26 -11.54 -16.24
CA SER A 201 -3.15 -10.69 -15.85
C SER A 201 -2.51 -10.15 -17.14
N VAL A 202 -2.24 -8.85 -17.21
CA VAL A 202 -1.54 -8.27 -18.37
C VAL A 202 -0.07 -8.14 -17.97
N PRO A 203 0.87 -8.86 -18.61
CA PRO A 203 2.27 -8.48 -18.62
C PRO A 203 2.41 -7.15 -19.35
N VAL A 204 3.35 -6.31 -18.92
CA VAL A 204 3.62 -4.95 -19.44
C VAL A 204 4.25 -4.97 -20.85
N GLU A 205 3.87 -5.90 -21.73
CA GLU A 205 4.43 -6.02 -23.08
C GLU A 205 3.35 -6.22 -24.16
N TYR A 206 2.37 -5.31 -24.24
CA TYR A 206 1.62 -5.09 -25.48
C TYR A 206 1.17 -3.63 -25.62
N ARG A 207 2.14 -2.74 -25.81
CA ARG A 207 1.94 -1.44 -26.49
C ARG A 207 2.85 -1.36 -27.71
N LYS A 208 2.63 -2.26 -28.67
CA LYS A 208 3.00 -2.05 -30.07
C LYS A 208 1.81 -2.38 -30.94
N ASN A 209 0.95 -1.37 -31.11
CA ASN A 209 0.13 -1.05 -32.28
C ASN A 209 -1.11 -0.26 -31.85
N CYS A 210 -0.88 0.94 -31.35
CA CYS A 210 -1.78 2.06 -31.57
C CYS A 210 -0.89 3.22 -32.00
N ASN A 211 -0.86 3.47 -33.31
CA ASN A 211 -0.34 4.71 -33.86
C ASN A 211 -1.24 5.85 -33.38
N VAL A 212 -1.01 6.32 -32.15
CA VAL A 212 -1.44 7.63 -31.71
C VAL A 212 -0.18 8.34 -31.28
N LYS A 213 0.28 9.30 -32.09
CA LYS A 213 1.28 10.29 -31.67
C LYS A 213 0.72 11.03 -30.45
N ARG A 214 1.00 10.53 -29.25
CA ARG A 214 0.74 11.23 -27.98
C ARG A 214 2.11 11.61 -27.43
N ASN A 215 2.53 12.83 -27.71
CA ASN A 215 3.72 13.41 -27.11
C ASN A 215 3.43 13.62 -25.62
N TYR A 216 3.81 12.67 -24.78
CA TYR A 216 4.04 12.94 -23.37
C TYR A 216 5.29 13.81 -23.33
N SER A 217 5.14 15.10 -23.06
CA SER A 217 6.29 16.00 -22.91
C SER A 217 7.09 15.56 -21.69
N LEU A 218 8.08 14.69 -21.90
CA LEU A 218 9.06 14.31 -20.90
C LEU A 218 9.96 15.52 -20.69
N ASN A 219 9.63 16.34 -19.70
CA ASN A 219 10.56 17.36 -19.26
C ASN A 219 11.71 16.63 -18.56
N LEU A 220 12.89 16.63 -19.18
CA LEU A 220 14.12 16.07 -18.63
C LEU A 220 15.03 17.19 -18.15
N SER A 221 15.81 16.93 -17.09
CA SER A 221 16.86 17.84 -16.67
C SER A 221 18.00 17.84 -17.70
N LYS A 222 18.56 19.02 -18.00
CA LYS A 222 19.68 19.18 -18.96
C LYS A 222 20.97 18.46 -18.54
N HIS A 223 21.09 18.12 -17.25
CA HIS A 223 22.35 17.66 -16.68
C HIS A 223 22.43 16.15 -16.47
N ASN A 224 21.31 15.41 -16.41
CA ASN A 224 21.31 13.97 -16.10
C ASN A 224 20.14 13.18 -16.75
N ASP A 225 19.43 13.75 -17.71
CA ASP A 225 18.24 13.15 -18.34
C ASP A 225 17.17 12.65 -17.34
N THR A 226 17.16 13.20 -16.13
CA THR A 226 16.19 12.82 -15.09
C THR A 226 14.86 13.53 -15.32
N PRO A 227 13.71 12.85 -15.14
CA PRO A 227 12.40 13.48 -15.20
C PRO A 227 12.25 14.63 -14.20
N ILE A 228 11.76 15.78 -14.68
CA ILE A 228 11.50 16.97 -13.87
C ILE A 228 10.04 17.41 -13.95
N CYS A 229 9.56 18.04 -12.87
CA CYS A 229 8.24 18.63 -12.79
C CYS A 229 8.11 19.83 -13.73
N SER A 230 7.00 19.89 -14.44
CA SER A 230 6.71 20.98 -15.39
C SER A 230 6.56 22.35 -14.70
N ASN A 231 6.06 22.38 -13.46
CA ASN A 231 5.89 23.62 -12.68
C ASN A 231 7.17 24.00 -11.93
N CYS A 232 7.58 23.23 -10.91
CA CYS A 232 8.69 23.62 -10.04
C CYS A 232 10.08 23.33 -10.59
N LYS A 233 10.20 22.63 -11.74
CA LYS A 233 11.46 22.13 -12.32
C LYS A 233 12.29 21.24 -11.39
N GLY A 234 11.75 20.90 -10.22
CA GLY A 234 12.32 19.92 -9.31
C GLY A 234 12.20 18.52 -9.88
N ARG A 235 12.90 17.57 -9.25
CA ARG A 235 12.83 16.16 -9.64
C ARG A 235 11.39 15.64 -9.57
N LEU A 236 11.06 14.77 -10.52
CA LEU A 236 9.76 14.11 -10.57
C LEU A 236 9.91 12.68 -10.05
N LEU A 237 9.25 12.40 -8.93
CA LEU A 237 9.12 11.06 -8.37
C LEU A 237 7.64 10.65 -8.45
N PRO A 238 7.34 9.35 -8.62
CA PRO A 238 6.00 8.83 -8.40
C PRO A 238 5.42 9.26 -7.04
N PRO A 239 4.12 9.59 -6.95
CA PRO A 239 3.18 9.71 -8.06
C PRO A 239 3.38 11.00 -8.88
N ALA A 240 3.22 10.89 -10.21
CA ALA A 240 3.34 12.01 -11.15
C ALA A 240 2.01 12.26 -11.86
N TYR A 241 1.46 13.47 -11.74
CA TYR A 241 0.14 13.83 -12.25
C TYR A 241 0.21 14.56 -13.59
N LEU A 242 -0.90 14.57 -14.33
CA LEU A 242 -1.00 15.18 -15.65
C LEU A 242 -1.92 16.40 -15.63
N CYS A 243 -1.54 17.47 -16.34
CA CYS A 243 -2.51 18.48 -16.77
C CYS A 243 -3.33 18.00 -17.97
N GLN A 244 -4.39 18.74 -18.34
CA GLN A 244 -5.21 18.42 -19.53
C GLN A 244 -4.38 18.27 -20.83
N ASP A 245 -3.29 19.04 -20.97
CA ASP A 245 -2.34 18.92 -22.09
C ASP A 245 -1.20 17.92 -21.86
N LYS A 246 -1.31 17.06 -20.85
CA LYS A 246 -0.39 15.96 -20.55
C LYS A 246 1.04 16.37 -20.13
N HIS A 247 1.23 17.57 -19.60
CA HIS A 247 2.45 17.93 -18.87
C HIS A 247 2.46 17.25 -17.50
N SER A 248 3.59 16.67 -17.11
CA SER A 248 3.73 15.97 -15.84
C SER A 248 4.20 16.87 -14.70
N VAL A 249 3.58 16.71 -13.53
CA VAL A 249 3.88 17.47 -12.30
C VAL A 249 3.97 16.56 -11.08
N CYS A 250 4.74 16.98 -10.07
CA CYS A 250 4.86 16.26 -8.80
C CYS A 250 3.61 16.46 -7.93
N SER A 251 3.47 15.64 -6.89
CA SER A 251 2.34 15.70 -5.94
C SER A 251 2.13 17.06 -5.29
N GLU A 252 3.21 17.81 -5.02
CA GLU A 252 3.09 19.14 -4.41
C GLU A 252 2.55 20.18 -5.39
N CYS A 253 3.07 20.20 -6.63
CA CYS A 253 2.55 21.09 -7.67
C CYS A 253 1.15 20.70 -8.15
N HIS A 254 0.75 19.43 -7.98
CA HIS A 254 -0.61 18.98 -8.30
C HIS A 254 -1.68 19.64 -7.42
N LYS A 255 -1.32 20.04 -6.19
CA LYS A 255 -2.21 20.79 -5.29
C LYS A 255 -2.44 22.24 -5.75
N GLU A 256 -1.65 22.75 -6.69
CA GLU A 256 -1.88 24.04 -7.32
C GLU A 256 -2.99 23.93 -8.38
N ASN A 257 -3.55 25.05 -8.83
CA ASN A 257 -4.71 25.00 -9.72
C ASN A 257 -4.35 24.80 -11.20
N ARG A 258 -3.14 25.20 -11.64
CA ARG A 258 -2.83 25.30 -13.09
C ARG A 258 -1.37 24.97 -13.42
N CYS A 259 -1.19 24.44 -14.63
CA CYS A 259 0.12 24.18 -15.21
C CYS A 259 0.80 25.47 -15.67
N ASN A 260 2.06 25.69 -15.27
CA ASN A 260 2.84 26.87 -15.64
C ASN A 260 3.28 26.87 -17.12
N LEU A 261 3.18 25.73 -17.82
CA LEU A 261 3.54 25.63 -19.23
C LEU A 261 2.39 25.95 -20.18
N CYS A 262 1.17 25.50 -19.86
CA CYS A 262 0.01 25.65 -20.74
C CYS A 262 -1.19 26.39 -20.12
N GLY A 263 -1.14 26.74 -18.84
CA GLY A 263 -2.22 27.45 -18.13
C GLY A 263 -3.47 26.61 -17.85
N LYS A 264 -3.49 25.33 -18.22
CA LYS A 264 -4.62 24.42 -18.02
C LYS A 264 -4.58 23.75 -16.65
N GLU A 265 -5.74 23.28 -16.22
CA GLU A 265 -5.94 22.63 -14.93
C GLU A 265 -5.27 21.25 -14.86
N PHE A 266 -4.93 20.84 -13.64
CA PHE A 266 -4.45 19.51 -13.38
C PHE A 266 -5.61 18.51 -13.33
N THR A 267 -5.38 17.34 -13.91
CA THR A 267 -6.29 16.21 -13.82
C THR A 267 -5.92 15.32 -12.64
N HIS A 268 -6.79 14.39 -12.26
CA HIS A 268 -6.43 13.31 -11.34
C HIS A 268 -5.71 12.14 -12.03
N ASP A 269 -5.44 12.24 -13.34
CA ASP A 269 -4.74 11.21 -14.08
C ASP A 269 -3.24 11.24 -13.78
N ARG A 270 -2.66 10.04 -13.62
CA ARG A 270 -1.24 9.85 -13.39
C ARG A 270 -0.51 9.43 -14.65
N ASN A 271 0.75 9.85 -14.77
CA ASN A 271 1.63 9.46 -15.86
C ASN A 271 2.38 8.17 -15.52
N TYR A 272 1.67 7.04 -15.52
CA TYR A 272 2.23 5.72 -15.22
C TYR A 272 3.49 5.36 -16.01
N LEU A 273 3.56 5.74 -17.29
CA LEU A 273 4.73 5.49 -18.14
C LEU A 273 5.96 6.28 -17.65
N LEU A 274 5.75 7.51 -17.20
CA LEU A 274 6.82 8.33 -16.65
C LEU A 274 7.21 7.86 -15.26
N GLU A 275 6.24 7.44 -14.44
CA GLU A 275 6.50 6.84 -13.14
C GLU A 275 7.37 5.57 -13.27
N GLU A 276 7.07 4.71 -14.25
CA GLU A 276 7.88 3.53 -14.55
C GLU A 276 9.31 3.92 -14.95
N LYS A 277 9.47 4.93 -15.81
CA LYS A 277 10.79 5.46 -16.18
C LYS A 277 11.53 6.04 -14.98
N CYS A 278 10.85 6.79 -14.12
CA CYS A 278 11.43 7.39 -12.91
C CYS A 278 12.09 6.32 -12.02
N ARG A 279 11.57 5.09 -11.99
CA ARG A 279 12.15 4.00 -11.18
C ARG A 279 13.55 3.60 -11.62
N ASN A 280 13.92 3.85 -12.89
CA ASN A 280 15.21 3.47 -13.46
C ASN A 280 16.28 4.57 -13.32
N TYR A 281 15.90 5.78 -12.89
CA TYR A 281 16.85 6.86 -12.68
C TYR A 281 17.37 6.90 -11.23
N THR A 282 18.55 7.49 -11.09
CA THR A 282 19.08 7.90 -9.79
C THR A 282 18.79 9.38 -9.54
N TYR A 283 18.48 9.71 -8.29
CA TYR A 283 18.13 11.05 -7.86
C TYR A 283 19.04 11.51 -6.74
N PRO A 284 19.51 12.77 -6.77
CA PRO A 284 20.16 13.37 -5.63
C PRO A 284 19.15 13.56 -4.50
N CYS A 285 19.63 13.44 -3.26
CA CYS A 285 18.85 13.72 -2.07
C CYS A 285 18.28 15.15 -2.07
N LYS A 286 17.04 15.33 -1.59
CA LYS A 286 16.42 16.67 -1.47
C LYS A 286 17.21 17.60 -0.54
N TYR A 287 18.04 17.02 0.32
CA TYR A 287 18.94 17.74 1.23
C TYR A 287 20.35 17.91 0.65
N ALA A 288 20.54 17.77 -0.68
CA ALA A 288 21.86 17.90 -1.31
C ALA A 288 22.50 19.28 -1.09
N LEU A 289 21.71 20.35 -1.22
CA LEU A 289 22.18 21.72 -0.91
C LEU A 289 22.53 21.94 0.57
N LYS A 290 22.15 20.99 1.44
CA LYS A 290 22.44 21.00 2.88
C LYS A 290 23.61 20.08 3.24
N GLY A 291 24.33 19.55 2.24
CA GLY A 291 25.52 18.73 2.42
C GLY A 291 25.29 17.23 2.31
N CYS A 292 24.13 16.78 1.81
CA CYS A 292 23.93 15.35 1.53
C CYS A 292 24.45 15.00 0.13
N ASN A 293 25.46 14.13 0.04
CA ASN A 293 26.06 13.76 -1.25
C ASN A 293 25.44 12.49 -1.86
N GLU A 294 24.39 11.94 -1.24
CA GLU A 294 23.77 10.70 -1.70
C GLU A 294 22.97 10.90 -2.98
N THR A 295 23.21 10.02 -3.95
CA THR A 295 22.47 9.91 -5.21
C THR A 295 22.08 8.46 -5.41
N LEU A 296 20.78 8.18 -5.35
CA LEU A 296 20.26 6.82 -5.20
C LEU A 296 19.10 6.54 -6.15
N THR A 297 18.81 5.27 -6.43
CA THR A 297 17.64 4.85 -7.21
C THR A 297 16.33 5.19 -6.50
N TYR A 298 15.21 5.21 -7.23
CA TYR A 298 13.90 5.61 -6.71
C TYR A 298 13.52 5.06 -5.31
N LYS A 299 13.62 3.74 -5.08
CA LYS A 299 13.26 3.16 -3.77
C LYS A 299 14.23 3.59 -2.67
N ASN A 300 15.52 3.56 -2.99
CA ASN A 300 16.58 3.89 -2.04
C ASN A 300 16.58 5.37 -1.68
N ILE A 301 16.25 6.27 -2.62
CA ILE A 301 16.19 7.71 -2.34
C ILE A 301 15.01 8.06 -1.44
N LEU A 302 13.85 7.41 -1.62
CA LEU A 302 12.70 7.62 -0.71
C LEU A 302 13.06 7.19 0.72
N TYR A 303 13.61 5.98 0.88
CA TYR A 303 14.05 5.49 2.19
C TYR A 303 15.19 6.35 2.79
N HIS A 304 16.14 6.77 1.96
CA HIS A 304 17.23 7.63 2.39
C HIS A 304 16.70 8.96 2.89
N GLU A 305 15.79 9.61 2.17
CA GLU A 305 15.29 10.92 2.55
C GLU A 305 14.43 10.91 3.80
N THR A 306 13.69 9.82 4.01
CA THR A 306 13.02 9.64 5.29
C THR A 306 14.05 9.55 6.40
N ASN A 307 15.25 8.99 6.22
CA ASN A 307 16.26 8.83 7.28
C ASN A 307 17.49 9.74 7.20
N CYS A 308 17.51 10.70 6.27
CA CYS A 308 18.70 11.49 5.96
C CYS A 308 19.19 12.29 7.17
N ALA A 309 20.48 12.24 7.46
CA ALA A 309 21.10 12.99 8.54
C ALA A 309 21.04 14.52 8.31
N GLN A 310 20.90 14.96 7.06
CA GLN A 310 20.82 16.37 6.68
C GLN A 310 19.37 16.91 6.63
N CYS A 311 18.40 16.17 7.18
CA CYS A 311 17.02 16.61 7.22
C CYS A 311 16.81 17.83 8.12
N ASP A 312 15.74 18.58 7.85
CA ASP A 312 15.30 19.62 8.76
C ASP A 312 14.41 19.08 9.87
N TYR A 313 14.46 19.77 10.99
CA TYR A 313 13.54 19.66 12.09
C TYR A 313 12.75 20.96 12.22
N SER A 314 11.48 20.85 12.55
CA SER A 314 10.58 21.96 12.81
C SER A 314 10.23 22.03 14.29
N CYS A 315 10.25 23.23 14.86
CA CYS A 315 9.80 23.41 16.23
C CYS A 315 8.33 22.98 16.37
N CYS A 316 8.04 22.24 17.43
CA CYS A 316 6.72 21.65 17.68
C CYS A 316 5.89 22.45 18.70
N LEU A 317 6.42 23.55 19.22
CA LEU A 317 5.70 24.38 20.18
C LEU A 317 4.70 25.30 19.48
N PRO A 318 3.51 25.51 20.09
CA PRO A 318 2.52 26.43 19.54
C PRO A 318 3.09 27.83 19.30
N GLY A 319 2.84 28.39 18.12
CA GLY A 319 3.29 29.75 17.75
C GLY A 319 4.75 29.85 17.31
N CYS A 320 5.52 28.76 17.35
CA CYS A 320 6.87 28.74 16.80
C CYS A 320 6.89 28.11 15.40
N THR A 321 7.56 28.77 14.46
CA THR A 321 7.67 28.33 13.05
C THR A 321 9.11 28.08 12.61
N ASP A 322 10.06 28.10 13.55
CA ASP A 322 11.47 27.89 13.24
C ASP A 322 11.73 26.46 12.73
N THR A 323 12.53 26.39 11.66
CA THR A 323 12.93 25.14 11.00
C THR A 323 14.41 25.15 10.66
N GLY A 324 15.05 24.00 10.71
CA GLY A 324 16.44 23.86 10.27
C GLY A 324 17.09 22.53 10.64
N GLN A 325 18.35 22.36 10.24
CA GLN A 325 19.15 21.19 10.60
C GLN A 325 19.31 21.04 12.11
N LEU A 326 19.69 19.83 12.54
CA LEU A 326 19.82 19.45 13.95
C LEU A 326 20.56 20.48 14.82
N PHE A 327 21.69 21.01 14.34
CA PHE A 327 22.45 22.01 15.08
C PHE A 327 21.65 23.30 15.32
N LYS A 328 21.05 23.85 14.26
CA LYS A 328 20.26 25.09 14.32
C LYS A 328 19.03 24.94 15.20
N ILE A 329 18.31 23.82 15.10
CA ILE A 329 17.10 23.61 15.91
C ILE A 329 17.45 23.45 17.41
N LYS A 330 18.58 22.82 17.73
CA LYS A 330 19.08 22.71 19.11
C LYS A 330 19.39 24.09 19.69
N GLU A 331 20.07 24.95 18.94
CA GLU A 331 20.35 26.32 19.36
C GLU A 331 19.06 27.12 19.53
N HIS A 332 18.13 27.01 18.58
CA HIS A 332 16.80 27.62 18.66
C HIS A 332 16.09 27.26 19.98
N PHE A 333 16.06 25.98 20.38
CA PHE A 333 15.44 25.59 21.65
C PHE A 333 16.12 26.23 22.87
N LYS A 334 17.45 26.34 22.88
CA LYS A 334 18.19 26.95 23.99
C LYS A 334 17.90 28.45 24.11
N ILE A 335 17.78 29.14 22.99
CA ILE A 335 17.64 30.60 22.93
C ILE A 335 16.17 31.02 23.08
N MET A 336 15.28 30.45 22.29
CA MET A 336 13.87 30.86 22.20
C MET A 336 12.97 30.12 23.19
N HIS A 337 13.37 28.94 23.66
CA HIS A 337 12.60 28.08 24.56
C HIS A 337 13.40 27.65 25.79
N GLY A 338 14.30 28.52 26.27
CA GLY A 338 15.22 28.21 27.37
C GLY A 338 14.57 27.85 28.72
N SER A 339 13.26 28.09 28.89
CA SER A 339 12.48 27.62 30.03
C SER A 339 12.20 26.12 30.02
N ILE A 340 12.27 25.47 28.84
CA ILE A 340 12.09 24.03 28.65
C ILE A 340 13.47 23.38 28.57
N LYS A 341 13.69 22.37 29.41
CA LYS A 341 14.98 21.68 29.47
C LYS A 341 15.23 20.87 28.19
N LEU A 342 16.45 20.98 27.67
CA LEU A 342 16.95 20.17 26.57
C LEU A 342 17.87 19.06 27.11
N HIS A 343 17.57 17.81 26.79
CA HIS A 343 18.33 16.64 27.19
C HIS A 343 18.91 15.91 25.99
N GLU A 344 20.17 15.49 26.07
CA GLU A 344 20.85 14.71 25.02
C GLU A 344 21.22 13.32 25.56
N VAL A 345 20.21 12.45 25.75
CA VAL A 345 20.36 11.11 26.35
C VAL A 345 19.46 10.10 25.65
N HIS A 346 19.84 8.82 25.65
CA HIS A 346 19.03 7.73 25.07
C HIS A 346 17.81 7.37 25.92
N ILE A 347 17.95 7.51 27.24
CA ILE A 347 16.97 7.05 28.22
C ILE A 347 16.75 8.20 29.20
N ILE A 348 15.50 8.62 29.40
CA ILE A 348 15.17 9.74 30.28
C ILE A 348 13.95 9.45 31.17
N PRO A 349 13.99 9.81 32.47
CA PRO A 349 12.80 9.85 33.29
C PRO A 349 11.79 10.86 32.74
N PHE A 350 10.55 10.44 32.56
CA PHE A 350 9.46 11.28 32.05
C PHE A 350 8.37 11.44 33.13
N PRO A 351 8.64 12.27 34.17
CA PRO A 351 7.72 12.48 35.27
C PRO A 351 6.42 13.15 34.81
N ARG A 352 5.37 13.11 35.64
CA ARG A 352 4.10 13.78 35.34
C ARG A 352 4.26 15.30 35.41
N LYS A 353 3.36 16.03 34.73
CA LYS A 353 3.34 17.50 34.70
C LYS A 353 4.70 18.09 34.30
N SER A 354 5.33 17.47 33.31
CA SER A 354 6.65 17.85 32.82
C SER A 354 6.64 18.06 31.31
N CYS A 355 7.48 18.98 30.85
CA CYS A 355 7.80 19.15 29.44
C CYS A 355 9.32 19.22 29.27
N MET A 356 9.82 18.65 28.19
CA MET A 356 11.25 18.65 27.85
C MET A 356 11.47 18.43 26.36
N PHE A 357 12.59 18.94 25.86
CA PHE A 357 13.12 18.52 24.57
C PHE A 357 14.12 17.39 24.77
N LEU A 358 14.01 16.36 23.93
CA LEU A 358 14.92 15.23 23.91
C LEU A 358 15.61 15.16 22.55
N VAL A 359 16.94 15.24 22.57
CA VAL A 359 17.80 14.92 21.45
C VAL A 359 18.25 13.48 21.62
N HIS A 360 17.80 12.63 20.70
CA HIS A 360 18.20 11.24 20.59
C HIS A 360 19.11 11.08 19.36
N GLU A 361 19.89 10.01 19.29
CA GLU A 361 20.68 9.66 18.08
C GLU A 361 19.79 9.54 16.82
N LYS A 362 18.49 9.31 17.02
CA LYS A 362 17.48 9.09 15.97
C LYS A 362 16.78 10.39 15.54
N GLY A 363 16.92 11.46 16.32
CA GLY A 363 16.35 12.76 16.04
C GLY A 363 15.84 13.48 17.29
N VAL A 364 14.99 14.47 17.06
CA VAL A 364 14.57 15.43 18.08
C VAL A 364 13.10 15.22 18.42
N PHE A 365 12.79 15.22 19.71
CA PHE A 365 11.45 15.00 20.23
C PHE A 365 11.08 16.08 21.25
N TYR A 366 9.82 16.49 21.25
CA TYR A 366 9.21 17.26 22.33
C TYR A 366 8.33 16.33 23.16
N CYS A 367 8.65 16.20 24.44
CA CYS A 367 7.95 15.33 25.38
C CYS A 367 7.16 16.20 26.35
N GLU A 368 5.87 15.94 26.49
CA GLU A 368 4.98 16.63 27.42
C GLU A 368 4.07 15.63 28.14
N SER A 369 3.96 15.78 29.45
CA SER A 369 3.02 15.02 30.27
C SER A 369 2.08 15.98 30.99
N THR A 370 0.80 15.68 30.92
CA THR A 370 -0.25 16.46 31.57
C THR A 370 -1.09 15.55 32.45
N ASP A 371 -1.75 16.14 33.42
CA ASP A 371 -2.58 15.44 34.39
C ASP A 371 -3.89 16.20 34.51
N ASP A 372 -5.00 15.53 34.28
CA ASP A 372 -6.35 16.04 34.54
C ASP A 372 -6.95 15.34 35.76
N GLU A 373 -8.23 15.55 36.09
CA GLU A 373 -8.82 14.94 37.29
C GLU A 373 -8.88 13.41 37.24
N ASN A 374 -8.89 12.82 36.04
CA ASN A 374 -9.17 11.40 35.83
C ASN A 374 -8.00 10.64 35.19
N PHE A 375 -7.17 11.32 34.41
CA PHE A 375 -6.17 10.73 33.55
C PHE A 375 -4.84 11.46 33.58
N VAL A 376 -3.78 10.68 33.43
CA VAL A 376 -2.45 11.17 33.09
C VAL A 376 -2.20 10.88 31.61
N LYS A 377 -1.79 11.91 30.87
CA LYS A 377 -1.48 11.83 29.44
C LYS A 377 0.00 12.09 29.23
N TRP A 378 0.64 11.20 28.48
CA TRP A 378 1.99 11.38 27.97
C TRP A 378 1.92 11.56 26.46
N LYS A 379 2.53 12.64 25.99
CA LYS A 379 2.68 12.99 24.59
C LYS A 379 4.15 13.09 24.26
N VAL A 380 4.57 12.43 23.19
CA VAL A 380 5.89 12.59 22.58
C VAL A 380 5.67 12.99 21.13
N GLN A 381 6.19 14.12 20.71
CA GLN A 381 6.06 14.64 19.36
C GLN A 381 7.43 14.61 18.67
N PHE A 382 7.50 13.99 17.51
CA PHE A 382 8.70 14.01 16.69
C PHE A 382 8.79 15.33 15.92
N CYS A 383 9.94 16.01 16.04
CA CYS A 383 10.18 17.31 15.42
C CYS A 383 10.73 17.22 13.99
N GLY A 384 10.91 16.02 13.43
CA GLY A 384 11.47 15.85 12.08
C GLY A 384 10.43 15.46 11.02
N PRO A 385 10.88 14.91 9.88
CA PRO A 385 10.02 14.51 8.77
C PRO A 385 8.91 13.52 9.19
N LYS A 386 7.69 13.74 8.70
CA LYS A 386 6.50 12.97 9.14
C LYS A 386 6.55 11.49 8.79
N GLU A 387 7.32 11.18 7.78
CA GLU A 387 7.48 9.86 7.21
C GLU A 387 8.27 8.93 8.14
N ARG A 388 9.08 9.47 9.08
CA ARG A 388 9.80 8.64 10.06
C ARG A 388 8.83 8.04 11.09
N LYS A 389 8.95 6.73 11.30
CA LYS A 389 8.17 5.98 12.29
C LYS A 389 9.10 5.49 13.41
N TYR A 390 8.64 5.65 14.64
CA TYR A 390 9.34 5.20 15.84
C TYR A 390 8.42 4.33 16.68
N SER A 391 9.00 3.37 17.39
CA SER A 391 8.33 2.65 18.47
C SER A 391 8.67 3.38 19.76
N ILE A 392 7.69 4.07 20.36
CA ILE A 392 7.92 4.82 21.60
C ILE A 392 7.22 4.11 22.74
N SER A 393 7.96 3.82 23.81
CA SER A 393 7.43 3.11 24.97
C SER A 393 7.83 3.78 26.28
N LEU A 394 6.96 3.62 27.28
CA LEU A 394 7.22 3.99 28.66
C LEU A 394 7.41 2.73 29.48
N LYS A 395 8.61 2.60 30.06
CA LYS A 395 8.94 1.54 31.02
C LYS A 395 8.72 2.07 32.42
N PHE A 396 7.82 1.41 33.14
CA PHE A 396 7.50 1.74 34.51
C PHE A 396 8.33 0.86 35.46
N LEU A 397 9.03 1.47 36.41
CA LEU A 397 9.76 0.73 37.45
C LEU A 397 8.82 0.15 38.51
N ASP A 398 7.93 -0.77 38.15
CA ASP A 398 7.17 -1.60 39.09
C ASP A 398 7.87 -2.95 39.35
N LYS A 399 7.25 -3.85 40.13
CA LYS A 399 7.81 -5.18 40.42
C LYS A 399 7.93 -6.09 39.18
N THR A 400 7.16 -5.78 38.14
CA THR A 400 6.99 -6.55 36.90
C THR A 400 7.68 -5.89 35.70
N LYS A 401 8.25 -4.69 35.88
CA LYS A 401 8.80 -3.82 34.81
C LYS A 401 7.84 -3.68 33.63
N THR A 402 6.61 -3.24 33.87
CA THR A 402 5.62 -3.09 32.79
C THR A 402 6.05 -2.03 31.77
N GLU A 403 5.90 -2.38 30.48
CA GLU A 403 6.15 -1.51 29.35
C GLU A 403 4.83 -1.18 28.64
N LYS A 404 4.60 0.10 28.34
CA LYS A 404 3.44 0.56 27.58
C LYS A 404 3.89 1.31 26.34
N ILE A 405 3.40 0.87 25.18
CA ILE A 405 3.69 1.49 23.88
C ILE A 405 2.72 2.66 23.68
N LEU A 406 3.23 3.79 23.19
CA LEU A 406 2.45 4.96 22.84
C LEU A 406 1.84 4.78 21.45
N LYS A 407 0.57 5.17 21.28
CA LYS A 407 -0.13 5.11 20.00
C LYS A 407 0.28 6.29 19.11
N LYS A 408 0.68 6.04 17.86
CA LYS A 408 1.05 7.07 16.88
C LYS A 408 -0.21 7.69 16.25
N ILE A 409 -0.29 9.02 16.25
CA ILE A 409 -1.27 9.85 15.54
C ILE A 409 -0.50 10.99 14.87
N ASP A 410 -0.36 10.96 13.54
CA ASP A 410 0.52 11.85 12.77
C ASP A 410 1.95 11.88 13.34
N ASN A 411 2.48 13.04 13.74
CA ASN A 411 3.81 13.15 14.37
C ASN A 411 3.82 13.00 15.89
N LYS A 412 2.69 12.61 16.49
CA LYS A 412 2.51 12.54 17.94
C LYS A 412 2.34 11.09 18.37
N TYR A 413 2.91 10.77 19.51
CA TYR A 413 2.80 9.49 20.19
C TYR A 413 2.11 9.75 21.51
N LEU A 414 0.99 9.09 21.77
CA LEU A 414 0.10 9.38 22.89
C LEU A 414 -0.12 8.12 23.73
N LEU A 415 -0.02 8.27 25.04
CA LEU A 415 -0.49 7.30 26.03
C LEU A 415 -1.34 8.03 27.05
N GLN A 416 -2.51 7.50 27.34
CA GLN A 416 -3.40 7.99 28.40
C GLN A 416 -3.69 6.83 29.35
N LEU A 417 -3.52 7.07 30.65
CA LEU A 417 -3.85 6.09 31.71
C LEU A 417 -4.72 6.75 32.76
N SER A 418 -5.72 6.04 33.25
CA SER A 418 -6.56 6.48 34.37
C SER A 418 -5.80 6.39 35.70
N TYR A 419 -6.23 7.18 36.68
CA TYR A 419 -5.68 7.09 38.03
C TYR A 419 -5.81 5.71 38.67
N ASP A 420 -6.85 4.96 38.34
CA ASP A 420 -7.05 3.62 38.88
C ASP A 420 -6.09 2.60 38.27
N GLU A 421 -5.77 2.70 36.98
CA GLU A 421 -4.70 1.91 36.36
C GLU A 421 -3.34 2.22 36.99
N ILE A 422 -3.06 3.50 37.18
CA ILE A 422 -1.82 3.98 37.82
C ILE A 422 -1.70 3.48 39.28
N LYS A 423 -2.80 3.49 40.04
CA LYS A 423 -2.85 2.95 41.41
C LYS A 423 -2.61 1.44 41.42
N LYS A 424 -3.26 0.69 40.53
CA LYS A 424 -3.08 -0.77 40.38
C LYS A 424 -1.63 -1.13 40.10
N MET A 425 -0.94 -0.33 39.29
CA MET A 425 0.47 -0.52 38.94
C MET A 425 1.46 -0.01 40.02
N LYS A 426 0.99 0.54 41.15
CA LYS A 426 1.80 1.12 42.23
C LYS A 426 2.76 2.23 41.76
N LEU A 427 2.35 3.03 40.78
CA LEU A 427 3.18 4.04 40.10
C LEU A 427 3.10 5.44 40.70
N LYS A 428 2.62 5.58 41.95
CA LYS A 428 2.34 6.90 42.53
C LYS A 428 3.58 7.83 42.58
N ASN A 429 4.79 7.29 42.77
CA ASN A 429 6.01 8.10 43.00
C ASN A 429 7.18 7.79 42.06
N LYS A 430 7.00 6.97 41.02
CA LYS A 430 8.08 6.59 40.11
C LYS A 430 7.82 7.15 38.72
N SER A 431 8.76 7.96 38.23
CA SER A 431 8.76 8.46 36.86
C SER A 431 8.93 7.29 35.90
N PRO A 432 8.05 7.10 34.90
CA PRO A 432 8.34 6.17 33.82
C PRO A 432 9.60 6.61 33.09
N THR A 433 10.26 5.64 32.48
CA THR A 433 11.43 5.88 31.64
C THR A 433 11.01 5.80 30.18
N LEU A 434 11.29 6.85 29.41
CA LEU A 434 11.00 6.92 27.98
C LEU A 434 12.07 6.15 27.19
N ASN A 435 11.63 5.28 26.28
CA ASN A 435 12.46 4.58 25.31
C ASN A 435 11.97 4.85 23.89
N ILE A 436 12.92 4.99 22.95
CA ILE A 436 12.65 5.29 21.54
C ILE A 436 13.35 4.25 20.64
N GLY A 437 12.56 3.32 20.10
CA GLY A 437 12.93 2.30 19.11
C GLY A 437 12.61 2.72 17.66
N TYR A 438 13.18 2.01 16.68
CA TYR A 438 12.69 2.07 15.29
C TYR A 438 11.53 1.08 15.11
N VAL A 439 10.60 1.41 14.22
CA VAL A 439 9.73 0.41 13.59
C VAL A 439 10.40 0.12 12.24
N TYR A 440 10.89 -1.10 12.06
CA TYR A 440 11.46 -1.54 10.77
C TYR A 440 10.34 -1.83 9.78
#